data_AF-A0A968XHQ4-F1
#
_entry.id   AF-A0A968XHQ4-F1
#
_cell.length_a   1.000
_cell.length_b   1.000
_cell.length_c   1.000
_cell.angle_alpha   90.00
_cell.angle_beta   90.00
_cell.angle_gamma   90.00
#
_symmetry.space_group_name_H-M   'P 1'
#
loop_
_entity.id
_entity.type
_entity.pdbx_description
1 polymer ?
#
loop_
_entity_poly.entity_id
_entity_poly.type
_entity_poly.pdbx_seq_one_letter_code
_entity_poly.pdbx_strand_id
1 'polypeptide(L)' 'MLQRFRPDDLFTALQQQRLRELMDQFHAAIAQGTQLAPTLQSELETLVEAELEANIQRSERLLQQRDRSV' A
#
# COMPACT_ATOMS: atom_id res chain seq x y z
N MET A 1 23.65 11.25 3.40
CA MET A 1 22.77 10.82 4.51
C MET A 1 21.35 10.73 3.92
N LEU A 2 20.83 9.52 3.68
CA LEU A 2 19.45 9.33 3.23
C LEU A 2 18.51 9.91 4.30
N GLN A 3 17.72 10.92 3.94
CA GLN A 3 16.72 11.47 4.85
C GLN A 3 15.85 10.33 5.33
N ARG A 4 15.81 10.16 6.65
CA ARG A 4 15.04 9.14 7.35
C ARG A 4 13.61 9.21 6.78
N PHE A 5 13.22 8.21 5.98
CA PHE A 5 11.83 7.98 5.61
C PHE A 5 11.08 7.98 6.94
N ARG A 6 10.36 9.06 7.24
CA ARG A 6 9.45 9.06 8.38
C ARG A 6 8.47 7.91 8.10
N PRO A 7 8.05 7.14 9.11
CA PRO A 7 6.91 6.26 8.95
C PRO A 7 5.77 7.17 8.47
N ASP A 8 5.45 7.10 7.19
CA ASP A 8 4.59 8.10 6.60
C ASP A 8 3.16 7.71 6.92
N ASP A 9 2.42 8.63 7.53
CA ASP A 9 1.02 8.46 7.92
C ASP A 9 0.09 8.22 6.71
N LEU A 10 0.64 8.28 5.49
CA LEU A 10 -0.03 8.03 4.22
C LEU A 10 -0.54 6.60 4.05
N PHE A 11 0.13 5.61 4.66
CA PHE A 11 -0.35 4.24 4.67
C PHE A 11 0.05 3.58 5.99
N THR A 12 -0.95 3.36 6.84
CA THR A 12 -0.71 2.97 8.24
C THR A 12 -0.20 1.54 8.37
N ALA A 13 0.47 1.25 9.48
CA ALA A 13 0.90 -0.12 9.79
C ALA A 13 -0.28 -1.11 9.84
N LEU A 14 -1.46 -0.64 10.29
CA LEU A 14 -2.69 -1.43 10.29
C LEU A 14 -3.17 -1.77 8.88
N GLN A 15 -3.19 -0.78 7.97
CA GLN A 15 -3.53 -1.00 6.56
C GLN A 15 -2.54 -1.94 5.89
N GLN A 16 -1.24 -1.81 6.18
CA GLN A 16 -0.21 -2.70 5.64
C GLN A 16 -0.37 -4.15 6.15
N GLN A 17 -0.67 -4.32 7.44
CA GLN A 17 -0.95 -5.64 7.99
C GLN A 17 -2.17 -6.26 7.30
N ARG A 18 -3.26 -5.49 7.18
CA ARG A 18 -4.50 -5.97 6.57
C ARG A 18 -4.32 -6.34 5.10
N LEU A 19 -3.58 -5.52 4.35
CA LEU A 19 -3.24 -5.80 2.96
C LEU A 19 -2.49 -7.13 2.82
N ARG A 20 -1.53 -7.39 3.72
CA ARG A 20 -0.78 -8.65 3.73
C ARG A 20 -1.68 -9.86 3.99
N GLU A 21 -2.56 -9.76 4.98
CA GLU A 21 -3.53 -10.82 5.29
C GLU A 21 -4.45 -11.13 4.10
N LEU A 22 -4.90 -10.12 3.37
CA LEU A 22 -5.77 -10.29 2.20
C LEU A 22 -5.00 -10.85 1.00
N MET A 23 -3.75 -10.43 0.79
CA MET A 23 -2.88 -10.99 -0.25
C MET A 23 -2.58 -12.48 -0.01
N ASP A 24 -2.35 -12.88 1.25
CA ASP A 24 -2.15 -14.29 1.60
C ASP A 24 -3.41 -15.12 1.32
N GLN A 25 -4.59 -14.60 1.68
CA GLN A 25 -5.88 -15.23 1.37
C GLN A 25 -6.14 -15.31 -0.13
N PHE A 26 -5.80 -14.26 -0.88
CA PHE A 26 -5.93 -14.22 -2.33
C PHE A 26 -5.03 -15.27 -3.01
N HIS A 27 -3.76 -15.35 -2.61
CA HIS A 27 -2.84 -16.38 -3.10
C HIS A 27 -3.33 -17.79 -2.77
N ALA A 28 -3.85 -18.01 -1.56
CA ALA A 28 -4.42 -19.29 -1.16
C ALA A 28 -5.65 -19.66 -2.01
N ALA A 29 -6.53 -18.70 -2.30
CA ALA A 29 -7.69 -18.91 -3.17
C ALA A 29 -7.27 -19.31 -4.59
N ILE A 30 -6.31 -18.57 -5.17
CA ILE A 30 -5.73 -18.89 -6.49
C ILE A 30 -5.13 -20.29 -6.50
N ALA A 31 -4.34 -20.64 -5.47
CA ALA A 31 -3.69 -21.95 -5.38
C ALA A 31 -4.71 -23.10 -5.34
N GLN A 32 -5.92 -22.84 -4.86
CA GLN A 32 -7.03 -23.80 -4.79
C GLN A 32 -7.93 -23.76 -6.03
N GLY A 33 -7.64 -22.91 -7.01
CA GLY A 33 -8.51 -22.69 -8.19
C GLY A 33 -9.85 -22.02 -7.83
N THR A 34 -9.89 -21.34 -6.69
CA THR A 34 -11.07 -20.63 -6.18
C THR A 34 -10.85 -19.12 -6.27
N GLN A 35 -11.91 -18.35 -5.99
CA GLN A 35 -11.85 -16.90 -5.95
C GLN A 35 -12.03 -16.39 -4.52
N LEU A 36 -11.37 -15.28 -4.22
CA LEU A 36 -11.58 -14.57 -2.97
C LEU A 36 -13.03 -14.08 -2.90
N ALA A 37 -13.62 -14.05 -1.70
CA ALA A 37 -14.99 -13.56 -1.54
C ALA A 37 -15.10 -12.10 -2.05
N PRO A 38 -16.21 -11.71 -2.71
CA PRO A 38 -16.34 -10.38 -3.33
C PRO A 38 -16.09 -9.21 -2.35
N THR A 39 -16.49 -9.37 -1.09
CA THR A 39 -16.26 -8.37 -0.04
C THR A 39 -14.78 -8.20 0.29
N LEU A 40 -14.06 -9.32 0.41
CA LEU A 40 -12.62 -9.33 0.67
C LEU A 40 -11.82 -8.86 -0.55
N GLN A 41 -12.31 -9.15 -1.76
CA GLN A 41 -11.71 -8.64 -2.99
C GLN A 41 -11.86 -7.12 -3.09
N SER A 42 -13.04 -6.57 -2.82
CA SER A 42 -13.25 -5.11 -2.80
C SER A 42 -12.39 -4.43 -1.73
N GLU A 43 -12.23 -5.06 -0.56
CA GLU A 43 -11.34 -4.56 0.49
C GLU A 43 -9.86 -4.57 0.03
N LEU A 44 -9.43 -5.65 -0.62
CA LEU A 44 -8.08 -5.77 -1.17
C LEU A 44 -7.80 -4.70 -2.24
N GLU A 45 -8.73 -4.50 -3.17
CA GLU A 45 -8.64 -3.47 -4.21
C GLU A 45 -8.53 -2.06 -3.61
N THR A 46 -9.35 -1.75 -2.61
CA THR A 46 -9.32 -0.47 -1.88
C THR A 46 -7.97 -0.23 -1.20
N LEU A 47 -7.38 -1.26 -0.57
CA LEU A 47 -6.10 -1.14 0.10
C LEU A 47 -4.93 -1.01 -0.89
N VAL A 48 -4.99 -1.67 -2.05
CA VAL A 48 -4.00 -1.51 -3.12
C VAL A 48 -4.04 -0.09 -3.68
N GLU A 49 -5.22 0.46 -3.91
CA GLU A 49 -5.38 1.85 -4.37
C GLU A 49 -4.83 2.85 -3.34
N ALA A 50 -5.13 2.65 -2.07
CA ALA A 50 -4.58 3.48 -0.99
C ALA A 50 -3.04 3.40 -0.89
N GLU A 51 -2.45 2.21 -1.08
CA GLU A 51 -0.99 2.05 -1.12
C GLU A 51 -0.37 2.76 -2.33
N LEU A 52 -1.02 2.69 -3.50
CA LEU A 52 -0.57 3.36 -4.72
C LEU A 52 -0.58 4.89 -4.54
N GLU A 53 -1.68 5.44 -4.04
CA GLU A 53 -1.83 6.87 -3.74
C GLU A 53 -0.77 7.34 -2.73
N ALA A 54 -0.55 6.56 -1.66
CA ALA A 54 0.51 6.85 -0.71
C ALA A 54 1.90 6.88 -1.35
N ASN A 55 2.19 5.99 -2.32
CA ASN A 55 3.46 5.98 -3.05
C ASN A 55 3.62 7.20 -3.98
N ILE A 56 2.55 7.64 -4.63
CA ILE A 56 2.55 8.85 -5.44
C ILE A 56 2.89 10.05 -4.56
N GLN A 57 2.18 10.22 -3.45
CA GLN A 57 2.39 11.33 -2.53
C GLN A 57 3.80 11.32 -1.90
N ARG A 58 4.37 10.13 -1.59
CA ARG A 58 5.78 10.01 -1.17
C ARG A 58 6.72 10.52 -2.25
N SER A 59 6.48 10.16 -3.50
CA SER A 59 7.30 10.57 -4.65
C SER A 59 7.21 12.09 -4.88
N GLU A 60 6.01 12.67 -4.78
CA GLU A 60 5.81 14.12 -4.87
C GLU A 60 6.53 14.87 -3.75
N ARG A 61 6.43 14.40 -2.51
CA ARG A 61 7.14 14.99 -1.36
C ARG A 61 8.66 14.95 -1.56
N LEU A 62 9.19 13.86 -2.09
CA LEU A 62 10.61 13.73 -2.40
C LEU A 62 11.06 14.73 -3.48
N LEU A 63 10.27 14.91 -4.55
CA LEU A 63 10.56 15.89 -5.59
C LEU A 63 10.50 17.33 -5.06
N GLN A 64 9.48 17.67 -4.28
CA GLN A 64 9.36 19.01 -3.66
C GLN A 64 10.51 19.32 -2.71
N GLN A 65 10.96 18.35 -1.90
CA GLN A 65 12.12 18.54 -1.01
C GLN A 65 13.40 18.80 -1.79
N ARG A 66 13.59 18.11 -2.92
CA ARG A 66 14.75 18.32 -3.80
C ARG A 66 14.76 19.73 -4.38
N ASP A 67 13.61 20.22 -4.87
CA ASP A 67 13.51 21.55 -5.48
C ASP A 67 13.64 22.69 -4.44
N ARG A 68 13.29 22.44 -3.17
CA ARG A 68 13.45 23.41 -2.06
C ARG A 68 14.88 23.49 -1.48
N SER A 69 15.76 22.59 -1.91
CA SER A 69 17.15 22.48 -1.45
C SER A 69 18.16 23.05 -2.46
N VAL A 70 17.68 23.65 -3.55
CA VAL A 70 18.43 24.38 -4.59
C VAL A 70 18.15 25.88 -4.42
#